data_AF-A0A952U880-F1
#
_entry.id   AF-A0A952U880-F1
#
_cell.length_a   1.000
_cell.length_b   1.000
_cell.length_c   1.000
_cell.angle_alpha   90.00
_cell.angle_beta   90.00
_cell.angle_gamma   90.00
#
_symmetry.space_group_name_H-M   'P 1'
#
loop_
_entity.id
_entity.type
_entity.pdbx_description
1 polymer ?
#
loop_
_entity_poly.entity_id
_entity_poly.type
_entity_poly.pdbx_seq_one_letter_code
_entity_poly.pdbx_strand_id
1 'polypeptide(L)'
;MMQNQPAPRRRRLRLGTVLLAAVTIPLALVTLLGLEPFPLLPEPFSSAAGTISRLLLDIVAITAAFSVFAGVVNLLRVHVSNVRRGGTGLYSLLTILTFLLIIVLHVVERFSVITVEGSTNPILTLTAMDSIQVATESALAGMVFFFLVYAAFRLMRRRVTLWSTLFVTTAIVVLIGYSPLPGLEFLSGFREWLLRVPVAAGTRGLLIGIALGTIAVSIRVLTGQDRTFRE
;
A
#
# COMPACT_ATOMS: atom_id res chain seq x y z
N MET A 1 53.16 -11.76 -23.98
CA MET A 1 52.23 -10.70 -23.55
C MET A 1 51.06 -11.35 -22.81
N MET A 2 51.15 -11.49 -21.49
CA MET A 2 50.08 -12.05 -20.65
C MET A 2 49.09 -10.93 -20.31
N GLN A 3 47.89 -11.00 -20.89
CA GLN A 3 46.79 -10.08 -20.58
C GLN A 3 46.27 -10.36 -19.17
N ASN A 4 46.50 -9.42 -18.26
CA ASN A 4 45.83 -9.35 -16.96
C ASN A 4 44.31 -9.18 -17.19
N GLN A 5 43.55 -10.27 -17.10
CA GLN A 5 42.10 -10.16 -16.96
C GLN A 5 41.77 -9.72 -15.53
N PRO A 6 40.97 -8.66 -15.32
CA PRO A 6 40.57 -8.23 -14.00
C PRO A 6 39.65 -9.28 -13.36
N ALA A 7 39.97 -9.68 -12.12
CA ALA A 7 39.22 -10.66 -11.35
C ALA A 7 37.72 -10.27 -11.22
N PRO A 8 36.79 -11.26 -11.19
CA PRO A 8 35.37 -10.98 -11.03
C PRO A 8 35.11 -10.27 -9.70
N ARG A 9 34.65 -9.01 -9.77
CA ARG A 9 34.26 -8.22 -8.59
C ARG A 9 33.16 -8.97 -7.84
N ARG A 10 33.48 -9.46 -6.62
CA ARG A 10 32.51 -10.10 -5.72
C ARG A 10 31.29 -9.20 -5.53
N ARG A 11 30.12 -9.72 -5.92
CA ARG A 11 28.82 -9.08 -5.68
C ARG A 11 28.55 -9.02 -4.18
N ARG A 12 28.83 -7.88 -3.56
CA ARG A 12 28.41 -7.61 -2.19
C ARG A 12 26.94 -7.20 -2.22
N LEU A 13 26.07 -8.06 -1.70
CA LEU A 13 24.69 -7.71 -1.41
C LEU A 13 24.71 -6.55 -0.40
N ARG A 14 24.15 -5.40 -0.76
CA ARG A 14 24.00 -4.28 0.17
C ARG A 14 22.92 -4.64 1.18
N LEU A 15 23.12 -4.31 2.45
CA LEU A 15 22.19 -4.64 3.53
C LEU A 15 20.74 -4.19 3.21
N GLY A 16 20.56 -3.02 2.57
CA GLY A 16 19.24 -2.52 2.17
C GLY A 16 18.51 -3.39 1.14
N THR A 17 19.24 -4.05 0.24
CA THR A 17 18.70 -4.99 -0.76
C THR A 17 18.12 -6.23 -0.08
N VAL A 18 18.82 -6.74 0.94
CA VAL A 18 18.39 -7.90 1.72
C VAL A 18 17.17 -7.56 2.57
N LEU A 19 17.17 -6.37 3.20
CA LEU A 19 16.03 -5.90 3.99
C LEU A 19 14.76 -5.70 3.14
N LEU A 20 14.88 -5.10 1.94
CA LEU A 20 13.74 -4.92 1.05
C LEU A 20 13.13 -6.28 0.64
N ALA A 21 13.98 -7.24 0.27
CA ALA A 21 13.53 -8.59 -0.07
C ALA A 21 12.90 -9.31 1.13
N ALA A 22 13.43 -9.11 2.34
CA ALA A 22 12.91 -9.68 3.57
C ALA A 22 11.52 -9.18 3.95
N VAL A 23 11.13 -7.95 3.56
CA VAL A 23 9.74 -7.46 3.74
C VAL A 23 8.82 -7.98 2.64
N THR A 24 9.26 -7.83 1.39
CA THR A 24 8.38 -7.97 0.22
C THR A 24 8.02 -9.42 -0.09
N ILE A 25 8.94 -10.37 0.12
CA ILE A 25 8.67 -11.79 -0.15
C ILE A 25 7.64 -12.36 0.84
N PRO A 26 7.79 -12.21 2.17
CA PRO A 26 6.75 -12.63 3.11
C PRO A 26 5.42 -11.93 2.88
N LEU A 27 5.42 -10.62 2.58
CA LEU A 27 4.20 -9.88 2.27
C LEU A 27 3.48 -10.44 1.05
N ALA A 28 4.21 -10.70 -0.05
CA ALA A 28 3.66 -11.31 -1.25
C ALA A 28 3.08 -12.71 -0.96
N LEU A 29 3.78 -13.49 -0.14
CA LEU A 29 3.35 -14.83 0.24
C LEU A 29 2.11 -14.78 1.14
N VAL A 30 2.02 -13.85 2.08
CA VAL A 30 0.79 -13.59 2.86
C VAL A 30 -0.35 -13.18 1.95
N THR A 31 -0.11 -12.28 0.97
CA THR A 31 -1.17 -11.89 0.04
C THR A 31 -1.61 -13.04 -0.86
N LEU A 32 -0.80 -14.08 -1.06
CA LEU A 32 -1.21 -15.30 -1.78
C LEU A 32 -1.93 -16.30 -0.88
N LEU A 33 -1.44 -16.49 0.36
CA LEU A 33 -1.97 -17.45 1.32
C LEU A 33 -3.23 -16.96 2.05
N GLY A 34 -3.37 -15.65 2.23
CA GLY A 34 -4.51 -15.01 2.88
C GLY A 34 -5.73 -14.80 1.98
N LEU A 35 -5.66 -15.24 0.72
CA LEU A 35 -6.75 -15.07 -0.25
C LEU A 35 -7.97 -15.95 0.03
N GLU A 36 -7.88 -17.01 0.84
CA GLU A 36 -9.05 -17.82 1.24
C GLU A 36 -8.77 -18.66 2.50
N PRO A 37 -9.80 -18.98 3.32
CA PRO A 37 -9.86 -20.32 3.88
C PRO A 37 -10.10 -21.27 2.70
N PHE A 38 -9.11 -22.07 2.29
CA PHE A 38 -9.28 -23.03 1.20
C PHE A 38 -10.34 -24.08 1.56
N PRO A 39 -11.61 -23.95 1.14
CA PRO A 39 -12.69 -24.80 1.65
C PRO A 39 -12.60 -26.23 1.09
N LEU A 40 -11.80 -26.38 0.03
CA LEU A 40 -11.52 -27.62 -0.69
C LEU A 40 -10.26 -28.34 -0.18
N LEU A 41 -9.48 -27.73 0.72
CA LEU A 41 -8.31 -28.39 1.30
C LEU A 41 -8.71 -29.14 2.58
N PRO A 42 -8.13 -30.34 2.83
CA PRO A 42 -8.36 -31.03 4.10
C PRO A 42 -7.93 -30.16 5.29
N GLU A 43 -8.65 -30.25 6.41
CA GLU A 43 -8.38 -29.56 7.69
C GLU A 43 -6.89 -29.50 8.14
N PRO A 44 -6.05 -30.55 7.99
CA PRO A 44 -4.64 -30.43 8.34
C PRO A 44 -3.87 -29.43 7.46
N PHE A 45 -4.27 -29.25 6.20
CA PHE A 45 -3.63 -28.29 5.29
C PHE A 45 -4.10 -26.86 5.54
N SER A 46 -5.39 -26.65 5.84
CA SER A 46 -5.92 -25.32 6.15
C SER A 46 -5.31 -24.75 7.44
N SER A 47 -5.18 -25.58 8.48
CA SER A 47 -4.54 -25.21 9.76
C SER A 47 -3.04 -24.94 9.63
N ALA A 48 -2.32 -25.73 8.82
CA ALA A 48 -0.92 -25.48 8.51
C ALA A 48 -0.73 -24.16 7.75
N ALA A 49 -1.54 -23.89 6.73
CA ALA A 49 -1.51 -22.63 5.98
C ALA A 49 -1.80 -21.41 6.86
N GLY A 50 -2.77 -21.53 7.79
CA GLY A 50 -3.06 -20.48 8.77
C GLY A 50 -1.88 -20.20 9.70
N THR A 51 -1.20 -21.25 10.17
CA THR A 51 0.01 -21.12 11.01
C THR A 51 1.15 -20.42 10.26
N ILE A 52 1.41 -20.83 9.02
CA ILE A 52 2.42 -20.21 8.16
C ILE A 52 2.07 -18.74 7.90
N SER A 53 0.81 -18.44 7.61
CA SER A 53 0.36 -17.05 7.35
C SER A 53 0.58 -16.14 8.56
N ARG A 54 0.32 -16.63 9.78
CA ARG A 54 0.59 -15.88 11.02
C ARG A 54 2.07 -15.61 11.21
N LEU A 55 2.92 -16.63 11.03
CA LEU A 55 4.36 -16.48 11.12
C LEU A 55 4.90 -15.47 10.09
N LEU A 56 4.39 -15.52 8.86
CA LEU A 56 4.77 -14.56 7.84
C LEU A 56 4.27 -13.14 8.16
N LEU A 57 3.06 -13.00 8.69
CA LEU A 57 2.53 -11.71 9.17
C LEU A 57 3.40 -11.12 10.29
N ASP A 58 3.87 -11.95 11.22
CA ASP A 58 4.78 -11.51 12.28
C ASP A 58 6.12 -11.03 11.72
N ILE A 59 6.70 -11.77 10.77
CA ILE A 59 7.93 -11.38 10.07
C ILE A 59 7.72 -10.06 9.31
N VAL A 60 6.60 -9.93 8.59
CA VAL A 60 6.23 -8.70 7.88
C VAL A 60 6.10 -7.55 8.86
N ALA A 61 5.40 -7.73 9.98
CA ALA A 61 5.19 -6.69 10.98
C ALA A 61 6.51 -6.20 11.58
N ILE A 62 7.38 -7.13 11.99
CA ILE A 62 8.70 -6.81 12.54
C ILE A 62 9.55 -6.07 11.50
N THR A 63 9.62 -6.58 10.28
CA THR A 63 10.46 -5.98 9.23
C THR A 63 9.88 -4.64 8.74
N ALA A 64 8.55 -4.50 8.72
CA ALA A 64 7.87 -3.25 8.44
C ALA A 64 8.17 -2.19 9.51
N ALA A 65 8.20 -2.55 10.79
CA ALA A 65 8.58 -1.63 11.86
C ALA A 65 10.00 -1.05 11.65
N PHE A 66 10.98 -1.90 11.34
CA PHE A 66 12.34 -1.45 11.00
C PHE A 66 12.38 -0.61 9.72
N SER A 67 11.57 -0.97 8.72
CA SER A 67 11.50 -0.23 7.46
C SER A 67 10.90 1.15 7.62
N VAL A 68 9.82 1.28 8.42
CA VAL A 68 9.21 2.56 8.78
C VAL A 68 10.22 3.41 9.53
N PHE A 69 10.93 2.84 10.50
CA PHE A 69 11.98 3.56 11.22
C PHE A 69 13.08 4.08 10.29
N ALA A 70 13.61 3.22 9.41
CA ALA A 70 14.61 3.61 8.42
C ALA A 70 14.06 4.70 7.47
N GLY A 71 12.79 4.61 7.07
CA GLY A 71 12.09 5.60 6.26
C GLY A 71 11.98 6.96 6.94
N VAL A 72 11.60 6.99 8.22
CA VAL A 72 11.53 8.22 9.04
C VAL A 72 12.92 8.85 9.17
N VAL A 73 13.95 8.07 9.49
CA VAL A 73 15.34 8.57 9.58
C VAL A 73 15.80 9.15 8.23
N ASN A 74 15.49 8.47 7.12
CA ASN A 74 15.82 8.94 5.79
C ASN A 74 15.11 10.26 5.45
N LEU A 75 13.81 10.35 5.72
CA LEU A 75 13.01 11.56 5.50
C LEU A 75 13.57 12.73 6.29
N LEU A 76 13.82 12.55 7.59
CA LEU A 76 14.40 13.59 8.44
C LEU A 76 15.77 14.02 7.93
N ARG A 77 16.64 13.09 7.53
CA ARG A 77 17.96 13.42 6.99
C ARG A 77 17.87 14.29 5.74
N VAL A 78 16.95 13.97 4.83
CA VAL A 78 16.72 14.74 3.59
C VAL A 78 16.22 16.14 3.92
N HIS A 79 15.21 16.26 4.77
CA HIS A 79 14.65 17.57 5.11
C HIS A 79 15.62 18.44 5.92
N VAL A 80 16.38 17.87 6.85
CA VAL A 80 17.43 18.61 7.57
C VAL A 80 18.50 19.10 6.60
N SER A 81 18.91 18.27 5.64
CA SER A 81 19.85 18.69 4.59
C SER A 81 19.28 19.82 3.72
N ASN A 82 17.99 19.78 3.40
CA ASN A 82 17.34 20.81 2.58
C ASN A 82 17.20 22.14 3.33
N VAL A 83 16.91 22.11 4.63
CA VAL A 83 16.91 23.31 5.48
C VAL A 83 18.30 23.97 5.48
N ARG A 84 19.37 23.17 5.62
CA ARG A 84 20.76 23.69 5.62
C ARG A 84 21.18 24.28 4.26
N ARG A 85 20.60 23.82 3.15
CA ARG A 85 20.94 24.26 1.79
C ARG A 85 20.12 25.46 1.30
N GLY A 86 19.12 25.92 2.06
CA GLY A 86 18.42 27.20 1.83
C GLY A 86 17.37 27.24 0.71
N GLY A 87 17.41 26.37 -0.31
CA GLY A 87 16.51 26.45 -1.47
C GLY A 87 15.02 26.27 -1.16
N THR A 88 14.63 25.13 -0.60
CA THR A 88 13.24 24.82 -0.19
C THR A 88 13.13 24.61 1.32
N GLY A 89 13.93 25.38 2.08
CA GLY A 89 14.11 25.19 3.51
C GLY A 89 12.83 25.35 4.32
N LEU A 90 11.92 26.24 3.91
CA LEU A 90 10.67 26.51 4.63
C LEU A 90 9.73 25.30 4.66
N TYR A 91 9.51 24.64 3.51
CA TYR A 91 8.67 23.43 3.45
C TYR A 91 9.29 22.29 4.27
N SER A 92 10.61 22.11 4.16
CA SER A 92 11.32 21.10 4.95
C SER A 92 11.27 21.38 6.45
N LEU A 93 11.35 22.65 6.85
CA LEU A 93 11.21 23.07 8.24
C LEU A 93 9.80 22.80 8.76
N LEU A 94 8.77 23.12 7.97
CA LEU A 94 7.38 22.85 8.32
C LEU A 94 7.16 21.35 8.52
N THR A 95 7.66 20.49 7.63
CA THR A 95 7.58 19.03 7.77
C THR A 95 8.23 18.54 9.06
N ILE A 96 9.44 19.02 9.39
CA ILE A 96 10.14 18.64 10.63
C ILE A 96 9.36 19.11 11.86
N LEU A 97 8.82 20.34 11.83
CA LEU A 97 8.06 20.91 12.94
C LEU A 97 6.76 20.15 13.17
N THR A 98 6.01 19.83 12.10
CA THR A 98 4.79 19.01 12.18
C THR A 98 5.10 17.61 12.70
N PHE A 99 6.18 16.98 12.23
CA PHE A 99 6.61 15.67 12.73
C PHE A 99 6.91 15.72 14.23
N LEU A 100 7.65 16.71 14.69
CA LEU A 100 7.96 16.90 16.11
C LEU A 100 6.69 17.20 16.93
N LEU A 101 5.80 18.03 16.40
CA LEU A 101 4.53 18.38 17.03
C LEU A 101 3.70 17.12 17.31
N ILE A 102 3.53 16.24 16.32
CA ILE A 102 2.77 14.99 16.50
C ILE A 102 3.42 14.08 17.56
N ILE A 103 4.75 13.98 17.59
CA ILE A 103 5.45 13.19 18.63
C ILE A 103 5.22 13.79 20.02
N VAL A 104 5.41 15.11 20.16
CA VAL A 104 5.22 15.81 21.43
C VAL A 104 3.77 15.64 21.91
N LEU A 105 2.79 15.81 21.01
CA LEU A 105 1.37 15.65 21.31
C LEU A 105 1.08 14.22 21.80
N HIS A 106 1.60 13.20 21.12
CA HIS A 106 1.45 11.80 21.54
C HIS A 106 2.07 11.53 22.92
N VAL A 107 3.27 12.05 23.18
CA VAL A 107 3.96 11.91 24.46
C VAL A 107 3.17 12.59 25.58
N VAL A 108 2.71 13.82 25.36
CA VAL A 108 1.96 14.62 26.32
C VAL A 108 0.62 13.97 26.68
N GLU A 109 -0.11 13.43 25.69
CA GLU A 109 -1.33 12.64 25.93
C GLU A 109 -1.03 11.33 26.67
N ARG A 110 0.06 10.64 26.32
CA ARG A 110 0.44 9.38 26.98
C ARG A 110 0.80 9.57 28.46
N PHE A 111 1.36 10.71 28.83
CA PHE A 111 1.65 11.08 30.21
C PHE A 111 0.47 11.77 30.92
N SER A 112 -0.72 11.78 30.31
CA SER A 112 -1.95 12.38 30.86
C SER A 112 -1.81 13.87 31.21
N VAL A 113 -0.87 14.57 30.57
CA VAL A 113 -0.64 16.02 30.79
C VAL A 113 -1.75 16.84 30.12
N ILE A 114 -2.20 16.38 28.95
CA ILE A 114 -3.42 16.86 28.29
C ILE A 114 -4.35 15.65 28.21
N THR A 115 -5.44 15.67 28.97
CA THR A 115 -6.48 14.65 28.89
C THR A 115 -7.74 15.29 28.34
N VAL A 116 -8.38 14.61 27.40
CA VAL A 116 -9.79 14.86 27.08
C VAL A 116 -10.58 14.13 28.16
N GLU A 117 -11.46 14.85 28.87
CA GLU A 117 -12.21 14.32 30.01
C GLU A 117 -12.81 12.93 29.70
N GLY A 118 -12.46 11.93 30.51
CA GLY A 118 -13.02 10.58 30.42
C GLY A 118 -12.29 9.57 29.52
N SER A 119 -11.14 9.90 28.92
CA SER A 119 -10.40 8.97 28.06
C SER A 119 -8.97 8.70 28.53
N THR A 120 -8.59 7.41 28.60
CA THR A 120 -7.21 6.92 28.76
C THR A 120 -6.46 6.79 27.44
N ASN A 121 -7.14 6.95 26.30
CA ASN A 121 -6.55 6.86 24.97
C ASN A 121 -6.13 8.25 24.45
N PRO A 122 -5.05 8.35 23.65
CA PRO A 122 -4.56 9.60 23.07
C PRO A 122 -5.47 10.07 21.92
N ILE A 123 -6.66 10.58 22.24
CA ILE A 123 -7.71 10.94 21.27
C ILE A 123 -7.20 11.98 20.27
N LEU A 124 -6.52 13.02 20.73
CA LEU A 124 -6.10 14.13 19.87
C LEU A 124 -5.10 13.65 18.82
N THR A 125 -4.13 12.82 19.21
CA THR A 125 -3.19 12.19 18.27
C THR A 125 -3.91 11.26 17.31
N LEU A 126 -4.82 10.41 17.81
CA LEU A 126 -5.56 9.47 16.96
C LEU A 126 -6.43 10.19 15.94
N THR A 127 -7.15 11.23 16.35
CA THR A 127 -7.96 12.06 15.45
C THR A 127 -7.11 12.82 14.43
N ALA A 128 -5.96 13.35 14.84
CA ALA A 128 -5.04 14.01 13.91
C ALA A 128 -4.49 13.05 12.85
N MET A 129 -4.10 11.83 13.26
CA MET A 129 -3.64 10.78 12.35
C MET A 129 -4.75 10.30 11.41
N ASP A 130 -5.94 10.05 11.94
CA ASP A 130 -7.11 9.65 11.15
C ASP A 130 -7.48 10.72 10.11
N SER A 131 -7.48 11.99 10.50
CA SER A 131 -7.76 13.11 9.58
C SER A 131 -6.76 13.16 8.42
N ILE A 132 -5.47 12.98 8.70
CA ILE A 132 -4.42 12.97 7.67
C ILE A 132 -4.56 11.73 6.77
N GLN A 133 -4.88 10.57 7.36
CA GLN A 133 -5.09 9.33 6.63
C GLN A 133 -6.28 9.46 5.68
N VAL A 134 -7.45 9.88 6.18
CA VAL A 134 -8.68 10.08 5.39
C VAL A 134 -8.48 11.11 4.29
N ALA A 135 -7.75 12.20 4.54
CA ALA A 135 -7.45 13.20 3.52
C ALA A 135 -6.58 12.61 2.39
N THR A 136 -5.57 11.80 2.74
CA THR A 136 -4.69 11.14 1.78
C THR A 136 -5.44 10.09 0.96
N GLU A 137 -6.25 9.26 1.63
CA GLU A 137 -7.11 8.26 0.99
C GLU A 137 -8.11 8.92 0.04
N SER A 138 -8.73 10.02 0.45
CA SER A 138 -9.67 10.79 -0.38
C SER A 138 -8.98 11.41 -1.61
N ALA A 139 -7.75 11.92 -1.47
CA ALA A 139 -6.98 12.44 -2.60
C ALA A 139 -6.65 11.35 -3.62
N LEU A 140 -6.22 10.17 -3.16
CA LEU A 140 -5.95 9.02 -4.02
C LEU A 140 -7.24 8.51 -4.69
N ALA A 141 -8.32 8.38 -3.94
CA ALA A 141 -9.63 8.00 -4.47
C ALA A 141 -10.12 9.01 -5.53
N GLY A 142 -9.91 10.31 -5.30
CA GLY A 142 -10.21 11.36 -6.26
C GLY A 142 -9.41 11.25 -7.55
N MET A 143 -8.11 10.94 -7.46
CA MET A 143 -7.29 10.67 -8.66
C MET A 143 -7.80 9.45 -9.44
N VAL A 144 -8.10 8.35 -8.73
CA VAL A 144 -8.64 7.13 -9.36
C VAL A 144 -9.96 7.42 -10.06
N PHE A 145 -10.86 8.15 -9.39
CA PHE A 145 -12.14 8.56 -9.97
C PHE A 145 -11.94 9.42 -11.23
N PHE A 146 -11.07 10.44 -11.17
CA PHE A 146 -10.76 11.27 -12.33
C PHE A 146 -10.23 10.45 -13.50
N PHE A 147 -9.26 9.55 -13.25
CA PHE A 147 -8.73 8.68 -14.29
C PHE A 147 -9.77 7.71 -14.86
N LEU A 148 -10.67 7.19 -14.03
CA LEU A 148 -11.77 6.32 -14.45
C LEU A 148 -12.74 7.06 -15.39
N VAL A 149 -13.16 8.26 -15.00
CA VAL A 149 -14.05 9.11 -15.82
C VAL A 149 -13.36 9.51 -17.13
N TYR A 150 -12.09 9.92 -17.07
CA TYR A 150 -11.31 10.25 -18.27
C TYR A 150 -11.16 9.05 -19.20
N ALA A 151 -10.90 7.85 -18.64
CA ALA A 151 -10.82 6.62 -19.41
C ALA A 151 -12.16 6.27 -20.07
N ALA A 152 -13.27 6.41 -19.35
CA ALA A 152 -14.62 6.21 -19.89
C ALA A 152 -14.93 7.17 -21.05
N PHE A 153 -14.63 8.46 -20.86
CA PHE A 153 -14.76 9.47 -21.92
C PHE A 153 -13.90 9.14 -23.14
N ARG A 154 -12.63 8.77 -22.92
CA ARG A 154 -11.70 8.39 -24.00
C ARG A 154 -12.17 7.15 -24.76
N LEU A 155 -12.76 6.17 -24.07
CA LEU A 155 -13.32 4.96 -24.66
C LEU A 155 -14.50 5.31 -25.57
N MET A 156 -15.46 6.11 -25.09
CA MET A 156 -16.62 6.52 -25.88
C MET A 156 -16.26 7.43 -27.07
N ARG A 157 -15.29 8.33 -26.90
CA ARG A 157 -14.89 9.28 -27.96
C ARG A 157 -14.16 8.63 -29.13
N ARG A 158 -13.43 7.52 -28.93
CA ARG A 158 -12.65 6.88 -30.01
C ARG A 158 -13.54 6.07 -30.96
N ARG A 159 -14.30 5.13 -30.42
CA ARG A 159 -15.27 4.29 -31.14
C ARG A 159 -16.25 3.76 -30.10
N VAL A 160 -17.55 3.89 -30.33
CA VAL A 160 -18.54 3.19 -29.50
C VAL A 160 -18.52 1.72 -29.90
N THR A 161 -17.96 0.88 -29.04
CA THR A 161 -17.96 -0.58 -29.18
C THR A 161 -18.98 -1.17 -28.20
N LEU A 162 -19.38 -2.42 -28.44
CA LEU A 162 -20.21 -3.17 -27.48
C LEU A 162 -19.56 -3.19 -26.09
N TRP A 163 -18.23 -3.39 -26.03
CA TRP A 163 -17.46 -3.40 -24.78
C TRP A 163 -17.45 -2.06 -24.05
N SER A 164 -17.24 -0.94 -24.77
CA SER A 164 -17.25 0.39 -24.14
C SER A 164 -18.64 0.76 -23.63
N THR A 165 -19.69 0.35 -24.36
CA THR A 165 -21.08 0.60 -23.96
C THR A 165 -21.41 -0.21 -22.71
N LEU A 166 -21.08 -1.51 -22.70
CA LEU A 166 -21.24 -2.39 -21.55
C LEU A 166 -20.53 -1.80 -20.32
N PHE A 167 -19.27 -1.40 -20.45
CA PHE A 167 -18.49 -0.81 -19.36
C PHE A 167 -19.17 0.44 -18.75
N VAL A 168 -19.57 1.38 -19.60
CA VAL A 168 -20.21 2.63 -19.15
C VAL A 168 -21.56 2.36 -18.50
N THR A 169 -22.38 1.50 -19.10
CA THR A 169 -23.68 1.10 -18.53
C THR A 169 -23.49 0.42 -17.17
N THR A 170 -22.56 -0.52 -17.05
CA THR A 170 -22.25 -1.17 -15.76
C THR A 170 -21.78 -0.16 -14.73
N ALA A 171 -20.90 0.78 -15.09
CA ALA A 171 -20.41 1.81 -14.18
C ALA A 171 -21.55 2.71 -13.65
N ILE A 172 -22.48 3.12 -14.53
CA ILE A 172 -23.64 3.92 -14.14
C ILE A 172 -24.57 3.12 -13.21
N VAL A 173 -24.88 1.87 -13.56
CA VAL A 173 -25.74 0.99 -12.74
C VAL A 173 -25.15 0.80 -11.34
N VAL A 174 -23.84 0.57 -11.25
CA VAL A 174 -23.14 0.44 -9.97
C VAL A 174 -23.20 1.73 -9.17
N LEU A 175 -22.94 2.88 -9.80
CA LEU A 175 -22.98 4.18 -9.13
C LEU A 175 -24.37 4.48 -8.56
N ILE A 176 -25.43 4.16 -9.31
CA ILE A 176 -26.81 4.27 -8.82
C ILE A 176 -27.06 3.30 -7.66
N GLY A 177 -26.51 2.07 -7.72
CA GLY A 177 -26.62 1.08 -6.66
C GLY A 177 -25.93 1.44 -5.33
N TYR A 178 -25.09 2.48 -5.30
CA TYR A 178 -24.55 3.05 -4.05
C TYR A 178 -25.48 4.09 -3.40
N SER A 179 -26.45 4.63 -4.15
CA SER A 179 -27.41 5.59 -3.63
C SER A 179 -28.58 4.87 -2.95
N PRO A 180 -28.92 5.19 -1.68
CA PRO A 180 -30.04 4.59 -0.97
C PRO A 180 -31.36 5.25 -1.42
N LEU A 181 -31.72 5.08 -2.70
CA LEU A 181 -32.96 5.60 -3.26
C LEU A 181 -34.12 4.62 -3.01
N PRO A 182 -35.26 5.07 -2.44
CA PRO A 182 -36.42 4.23 -2.27
C PRO A 182 -36.97 3.76 -3.63
N GLY A 183 -37.33 2.48 -3.74
CA GLY A 183 -37.86 1.86 -4.97
C GLY A 183 -36.83 1.23 -5.91
N LEU A 184 -35.53 1.29 -5.60
CA LEU A 184 -34.44 0.72 -6.39
C LEU A 184 -33.73 -0.48 -5.73
N GLU A 185 -34.44 -1.20 -4.84
CA GLU A 185 -33.88 -2.34 -4.10
C GLU A 185 -33.36 -3.47 -5.00
N PHE A 186 -33.93 -3.66 -6.20
CA PHE A 186 -33.41 -4.64 -7.14
C PHE A 186 -31.98 -4.32 -7.62
N LEU A 187 -31.61 -3.04 -7.67
CA LEU A 187 -30.26 -2.60 -8.04
C LEU A 187 -29.24 -2.90 -6.94
N SER A 188 -29.67 -2.93 -5.67
CA SER A 188 -28.78 -3.30 -4.56
C SER A 188 -28.39 -4.78 -4.63
N GLY A 189 -29.34 -5.67 -4.95
CA GLY A 189 -29.08 -7.10 -5.16
C GLY A 189 -28.14 -7.37 -6.36
N PHE A 190 -28.33 -6.66 -7.48
CA PHE A 190 -27.42 -6.74 -8.61
C PHE A 190 -26.01 -6.23 -8.25
N ARG A 191 -25.92 -5.10 -7.54
CA ARG A 191 -24.65 -4.56 -7.03
C ARG A 191 -23.96 -5.57 -6.11
N GLU A 192 -24.68 -6.20 -5.19
CA GLU A 192 -24.10 -7.18 -4.27
C GLU A 192 -23.54 -8.39 -5.03
N TRP A 193 -24.31 -8.94 -5.99
CA TRP A 193 -23.82 -10.00 -6.86
C TRP A 193 -22.56 -9.59 -7.64
N LEU A 194 -22.55 -8.36 -8.19
CA LEU A 194 -21.41 -7.82 -8.91
C LEU A 194 -20.17 -7.68 -8.00
N LEU A 195 -20.35 -7.17 -6.79
CA LEU A 195 -19.27 -7.01 -5.80
C LEU A 195 -18.73 -8.38 -5.35
N ARG A 196 -19.61 -9.34 -5.12
CA ARG A 196 -19.26 -10.66 -4.58
C ARG A 196 -18.64 -11.60 -5.59
N VAL A 197 -19.01 -11.51 -6.88
CA VAL A 197 -18.58 -12.48 -7.89
C VAL A 197 -17.50 -11.87 -8.80
N PRO A 198 -17.80 -11.02 -9.80
CA PRO A 198 -16.78 -10.53 -10.72
C PRO A 198 -15.78 -9.56 -10.09
N VAL A 199 -16.22 -8.67 -9.19
CA VAL A 199 -15.31 -7.73 -8.52
C VAL A 199 -14.39 -8.50 -7.56
N ALA A 200 -14.93 -9.43 -6.76
CA ALA A 200 -14.10 -10.28 -5.90
C ALA A 200 -13.11 -11.14 -6.70
N ALA A 201 -13.52 -11.71 -7.85
CA ALA A 201 -12.61 -12.43 -8.73
C ALA A 201 -11.51 -11.51 -9.28
N GLY A 202 -11.87 -10.28 -9.68
CA GLY A 202 -10.94 -9.27 -10.15
C GLY A 202 -9.95 -8.81 -9.09
N THR A 203 -10.39 -8.55 -7.86
CA THR A 203 -9.51 -8.17 -6.75
C THR A 203 -8.55 -9.29 -6.38
N ARG A 204 -9.01 -10.56 -6.39
CA ARG A 204 -8.13 -11.73 -6.21
C ARG A 204 -7.08 -11.83 -7.30
N GLY A 205 -7.48 -11.69 -8.56
CA GLY A 205 -6.56 -11.67 -9.70
C GLY A 205 -5.52 -10.54 -9.60
N LEU A 206 -5.95 -9.35 -9.19
CA LEU A 206 -5.09 -8.21 -8.92
C LEU A 206 -4.09 -8.51 -7.80
N LEU A 207 -4.54 -9.08 -6.67
CA LEU A 207 -3.68 -9.43 -5.55
C LEU A 207 -2.63 -10.47 -5.93
N ILE A 208 -3.01 -11.49 -6.71
CA ILE A 208 -2.06 -12.47 -7.27
C ILE A 208 -1.05 -11.77 -8.17
N GLY A 209 -1.50 -10.87 -9.04
CA GLY A 209 -0.62 -10.09 -9.92
C GLY A 209 0.37 -9.22 -9.14
N ILE A 210 -0.09 -8.54 -8.09
CA ILE A 210 0.75 -7.75 -7.19
C ILE A 210 1.77 -8.64 -6.50
N ALA A 211 1.36 -9.78 -5.94
CA ALA A 211 2.25 -10.71 -5.26
C ALA A 211 3.34 -11.27 -6.19
N LEU A 212 2.98 -11.68 -7.40
CA LEU A 212 3.95 -12.16 -8.39
C LEU A 212 4.89 -11.03 -8.85
N GLY A 213 4.34 -9.82 -9.05
CA GLY A 213 5.12 -8.64 -9.41
C GLY A 213 6.13 -8.25 -8.34
N THR A 214 5.74 -8.26 -7.07
CA THR A 214 6.65 -7.97 -5.96
C THR A 214 7.72 -9.04 -5.83
N ILE A 215 7.38 -10.34 -5.91
CA ILE A 215 8.37 -11.44 -5.90
C ILE A 215 9.38 -11.28 -7.05
N ALA A 216 8.91 -10.98 -8.27
CA ALA A 216 9.78 -10.80 -9.42
C ALA A 216 10.77 -9.64 -9.21
N VAL A 217 10.31 -8.51 -8.66
CA VAL A 217 11.17 -7.37 -8.29
C VAL A 217 12.16 -7.78 -7.20
N SER A 218 11.72 -8.45 -6.14
CA SER A 218 12.59 -8.90 -5.05
C SER A 218 13.70 -9.84 -5.52
N ILE A 219 13.37 -10.78 -6.43
CA ILE A 219 14.37 -11.67 -7.05
C ILE A 219 15.35 -10.87 -7.90
N ARG A 220 14.90 -9.91 -8.72
CA ARG A 220 15.77 -9.07 -9.56
C ARG A 220 16.75 -8.26 -8.70
N VAL A 221 16.27 -7.76 -7.57
CA VAL A 221 17.04 -7.00 -6.59
C VAL A 221 18.06 -7.90 -5.89
N LEU A 222 17.67 -9.08 -5.39
CA LEU A 222 18.57 -10.07 -4.76
C LEU A 222 19.63 -10.62 -5.72
N THR A 223 19.24 -10.88 -6.96
CA THR A 223 20.15 -11.33 -8.03
C THR A 223 21.00 -10.20 -8.59
N GLY A 224 20.91 -8.97 -8.06
CA GLY A 224 21.73 -7.83 -8.46
C GLY A 224 21.61 -7.46 -9.95
N GLN A 225 20.50 -7.83 -10.58
CA GLN A 225 20.17 -7.45 -11.95
C GLN A 225 19.66 -6.02 -12.02
N ASP A 226 19.02 -5.52 -10.95
CA ASP A 226 18.69 -4.10 -10.83
C ASP A 226 19.94 -3.27 -10.53
N ARG A 227 20.26 -2.35 -11.44
CA ARG A 227 21.41 -1.43 -11.34
C ARG A 227 21.03 -0.07 -10.72
N THR A 228 19.78 0.14 -10.33
CA THR A 228 19.21 1.45 -9.93
C THR A 228 19.89 2.11 -8.73
N PHE A 229 20.72 1.40 -7.96
CA PHE A 229 21.48 1.97 -6.83
C PHE A 229 23.00 2.09 -7.07
N ARG A 230 23.44 2.15 -8.34
CA ARG A 230 24.86 2.32 -8.71
C ARG A 230 25.36 3.76 -8.79
N GLU A 231 24.52 4.74 -8.47
CA GLU A 231 24.94 6.14 -8.30
C GLU A 231 25.03 6.50 -6.82
#